data_AF-D9SPS6-F1
#
_entry.id   AF-D9SPS6-F1
#
_cell.length_a   1.000
_cell.length_b   1.000
_cell.length_c   1.000
_cell.angle_alpha   90.00
_cell.angle_beta   90.00
_cell.angle_gamma   90.00
#
_symmetry.space_group_name_H-M   'P 1'
#
loop_
_entity.id
_entity.type
_entity.pdbx_description
1 polymer ?
#
loop_
_entity_poly.entity_id
_entity_poly.type
_entity_poly.pdbx_seq_one_letter_code
_entity_poly.pdbx_strand_id
1 'polypeptide(L)'
;MAILEFINGANKTYSGMNKAISYILQHAKTKPHLTGGKDCSPKTAFNEFVITKQNFRKEKGRQFVHFTQSFSPEDKTTPEIINEAGKKLLEHEIFKNFQVVHATHIDRKHLHNHFIINTVSQVNGKKWQLSAKELEMLKQYSDEICKEFNLIIVDGEKGNYKKRGEYRAGSKGQSWKYELFLAVRECKWSSRSKEEFIDNMERLGYKVDWTEERKYITFTTPEGKKCRNRKLYPPEQFTKEALIEAFEINSQAADEKELKNRMDLILTMIQMLSGEDKNHKQGKYPLSMLEGQARKERAIEEAKGRGLDWSRGSGNEM
;
A
#
# COMPACT_ATOMS: atom_id res chain seq x y z
N MET A 1 -11.87 3.95 2.32
CA MET A 1 -11.35 5.29 2.67
C MET A 1 -10.28 5.65 1.65
N ALA A 2 -10.42 6.78 0.97
CA ALA A 2 -9.37 7.27 0.09
C ALA A 2 -8.17 7.74 0.94
N ILE A 3 -6.98 7.23 0.66
CA ILE A 3 -5.78 7.55 1.44
C ILE A 3 -5.05 8.71 0.78
N LEU A 4 -4.95 9.84 1.50
CA LEU A 4 -4.09 10.95 1.13
C LEU A 4 -2.67 10.73 1.67
N GLU A 5 -1.69 10.57 0.76
CA GLU A 5 -0.28 10.40 1.12
C GLU A 5 0.60 11.48 0.49
N PHE A 6 1.33 12.24 1.32
CA PHE A 6 2.34 13.19 0.87
C PHE A 6 3.68 12.49 0.63
N ILE A 7 4.25 12.65 -0.56
CA ILE A 7 5.51 12.05 -0.99
C ILE A 7 6.65 13.04 -0.72
N ASN A 8 7.53 12.70 0.22
CA ASN A 8 8.76 13.45 0.51
C ASN A 8 9.90 12.84 -0.32
N GLY A 9 10.40 13.60 -1.26
CA GLY A 9 11.59 13.31 -2.04
C GLY A 9 12.50 14.54 -2.10
N ALA A 10 13.55 14.47 -2.91
CA ALA A 10 14.39 15.62 -3.22
C ALA A 10 13.62 16.61 -4.10
N ASN A 11 12.80 17.44 -3.46
CA ASN A 11 11.87 18.37 -4.10
C ASN A 11 12.39 19.81 -4.16
N LYS A 12 13.72 19.97 -4.15
CA LYS A 12 14.39 21.28 -4.02
C LYS A 12 14.86 21.88 -5.35
N THR A 13 14.76 21.15 -6.45
CA THR A 13 15.29 21.56 -7.76
C THR A 13 14.21 21.59 -8.83
N TYR A 14 14.39 22.46 -9.84
CA TYR A 14 13.54 22.47 -11.03
C TYR A 14 13.63 21.17 -11.83
N SER A 15 14.82 20.57 -11.93
CA SER A 15 14.96 19.25 -12.56
C SER A 15 14.10 18.18 -11.87
N GLY A 16 14.09 18.16 -10.52
CA GLY A 16 13.23 17.27 -9.75
C GLY A 16 11.75 17.53 -9.98
N MET A 17 11.35 18.80 -10.08
CA MET A 17 9.97 19.21 -10.38
C MET A 17 9.54 18.76 -11.77
N ASN A 18 10.37 19.01 -12.79
CA ASN A 18 10.10 18.57 -14.16
C ASN A 18 9.94 17.06 -14.24
N LYS A 19 10.87 16.30 -13.62
CA LYS A 19 10.79 14.85 -13.54
C LYS A 19 9.50 14.38 -12.88
N ALA A 20 9.05 15.03 -11.81
CA ALA A 20 7.81 14.67 -11.12
C ALA A 20 6.57 14.93 -12.00
N ILE A 21 6.50 16.08 -12.66
CA ILE A 21 5.41 16.43 -13.58
C ILE A 21 5.38 15.45 -14.76
N SER A 22 6.51 15.23 -15.43
CA SER A 22 6.60 14.26 -16.54
C SER A 22 6.26 12.85 -16.10
N TYR A 23 6.64 12.43 -14.89
CA TYR A 23 6.33 11.11 -14.36
C TYR A 23 4.82 10.90 -14.18
N ILE A 24 4.11 11.90 -13.65
CA ILE A 24 2.66 11.75 -13.41
C ILE A 24 1.85 11.84 -14.71
N LEU A 25 2.33 12.57 -15.71
CA LEU A 25 1.68 12.73 -17.03
C LEU A 25 2.08 11.66 -18.06
N GLN A 26 2.83 10.63 -17.66
CA GLN A 26 3.33 9.61 -18.57
C GLN A 26 2.18 8.81 -19.21
N HIS A 27 2.13 8.78 -20.55
CA HIS A 27 1.07 8.08 -21.32
C HIS A 27 0.89 6.59 -20.98
N ALA A 28 1.96 5.92 -20.52
CA ALA A 28 1.87 4.51 -20.09
C ALA A 28 1.04 4.33 -18.81
N LYS A 29 0.77 5.40 -18.07
CA LYS A 29 0.10 5.37 -16.75
C LYS A 29 -1.22 6.09 -16.72
N THR A 30 -1.48 6.98 -17.67
CA THR A 30 -2.67 7.83 -17.70
C THR A 30 -3.11 8.10 -19.13
N LYS A 31 -4.33 8.59 -19.31
CA LYS A 31 -4.88 9.02 -20.60
C LYS A 31 -5.03 10.55 -20.61
N PRO A 32 -4.98 11.21 -21.77
CA PRO A 32 -5.08 12.68 -21.84
C PRO A 32 -6.29 13.27 -21.09
N HIS A 33 -7.46 12.63 -21.16
CA HIS A 33 -8.68 13.08 -20.48
C HIS A 33 -8.69 12.85 -18.95
N LEU A 34 -7.71 12.09 -18.43
CA LEU A 34 -7.51 11.82 -17.01
C LEU A 34 -6.42 12.70 -16.39
N THR A 35 -6.02 13.75 -17.11
CA THR A 35 -5.04 14.75 -16.65
C THR A 35 -5.68 16.12 -16.61
N GLY A 36 -5.25 16.95 -15.67
CA GLY A 36 -5.80 18.29 -15.54
C GLY A 36 -4.91 19.20 -14.72
N GLY A 37 -5.21 20.49 -14.74
CA GLY A 37 -4.51 21.49 -13.97
C GLY A 37 -5.51 22.42 -13.28
N LYS A 38 -5.20 22.77 -12.04
CA LYS A 38 -5.83 23.88 -11.32
C LYS A 38 -4.89 25.07 -11.45
N ASP A 39 -5.41 26.17 -12.01
CA ASP A 39 -4.66 27.41 -12.24
C ASP A 39 -3.37 27.23 -13.08
N CYS A 40 -3.31 26.15 -13.87
CA CYS A 40 -2.28 25.90 -14.87
C CYS A 40 -2.78 24.89 -15.91
N SER A 41 -2.05 24.74 -17.01
CA SER A 41 -2.30 23.68 -17.99
C SER A 41 -1.32 22.51 -17.81
N PRO A 42 -1.76 21.24 -17.91
CA PRO A 42 -0.85 20.08 -17.79
C PRO A 42 0.34 20.13 -18.75
N LYS A 43 0.14 20.67 -19.96
CA LYS A 43 1.18 20.77 -20.99
C LYS A 43 2.27 21.77 -20.65
N THR A 44 1.93 22.82 -19.92
CA THR A 44 2.81 23.97 -19.63
C THR A 44 3.11 24.16 -18.14
N ALA A 45 2.57 23.29 -17.28
CA ALA A 45 2.63 23.41 -15.82
C ALA A 45 4.05 23.65 -15.29
N PHE A 46 5.07 22.97 -15.84
CA PHE A 46 6.45 23.20 -15.42
C PHE A 46 6.90 24.65 -15.64
N ASN A 47 6.67 25.19 -16.84
CA ASN A 47 7.06 26.56 -17.18
C ASN A 47 6.28 27.57 -16.37
N GLU A 48 4.97 27.37 -16.24
CA GLU A 48 4.10 28.24 -15.43
C GLU A 48 4.55 28.27 -13.97
N PHE A 49 4.93 27.12 -13.40
CA PHE A 49 5.43 27.05 -12.02
C PHE A 49 6.75 27.81 -11.86
N VAL A 50 7.65 27.69 -12.83
CA VAL A 50 8.94 28.41 -12.84
C VAL A 50 8.71 29.92 -12.94
N ILE A 51 7.86 30.37 -13.87
CA ILE A 51 7.52 31.79 -14.07
C ILE A 51 6.96 32.39 -12.77
N THR A 52 5.99 31.73 -12.13
CA THR A 52 5.44 32.16 -10.84
C THR A 52 6.54 32.34 -9.79
N LYS A 53 7.51 31.41 -9.72
CA LYS A 53 8.60 31.49 -8.75
C LYS A 53 9.58 32.60 -9.06
N GLN A 54 9.89 32.84 -10.33
CA GLN A 54 10.75 33.94 -10.78
C GLN A 54 10.12 35.29 -10.44
N ASN A 55 8.82 35.46 -10.74
CA ASN A 55 8.08 36.69 -10.46
C ASN A 55 8.13 37.07 -8.97
N PHE A 56 8.03 36.08 -8.07
CA PHE A 56 8.13 36.30 -6.62
C PHE A 56 9.53 36.12 -6.04
N ARG A 57 10.56 35.90 -6.88
CA ARG A 57 11.97 35.65 -6.48
C ARG A 57 12.12 34.49 -5.48
N LYS A 58 11.35 33.41 -5.65
CA LYS A 58 11.26 32.24 -4.73
C LYS A 58 11.76 30.93 -5.35
N GLU A 59 12.90 31.02 -6.02
CA GLU A 59 13.51 29.93 -6.80
C GLU A 59 14.32 28.94 -5.96
N LYS A 60 14.54 29.22 -4.67
CA LYS A 60 15.27 28.35 -3.74
C LYS A 60 14.33 27.63 -2.76
N GLY A 61 14.85 26.57 -2.13
CA GLY A 61 14.12 25.76 -1.16
C GLY A 61 13.21 24.72 -1.82
N ARG A 62 12.10 24.35 -1.15
CA ARG A 62 11.13 23.38 -1.66
C ARG A 62 10.39 23.95 -2.88
N GLN A 63 10.51 23.28 -4.03
CA GLN A 63 9.97 23.72 -5.32
C GLN A 63 8.56 23.20 -5.58
N PHE A 64 8.28 21.96 -5.15
CA PHE A 64 6.97 21.34 -5.33
C PHE A 64 6.55 20.50 -4.12
N VAL A 65 5.25 20.25 -4.03
CA VAL A 65 4.67 19.23 -3.15
C VAL A 65 4.07 18.16 -4.03
N HIS A 66 4.37 16.89 -3.74
CA HIS A 66 3.74 15.76 -4.40
C HIS A 66 2.91 15.00 -3.37
N PHE A 67 1.64 14.77 -3.66
CA PHE A 67 0.80 13.86 -2.88
C PHE A 67 -0.06 13.00 -3.79
N THR A 68 -0.60 11.92 -3.24
CA THR A 68 -1.51 11.00 -3.92
C THR A 68 -2.80 10.83 -3.14
N GLN A 69 -3.87 10.53 -3.86
CA GLN A 69 -5.16 10.08 -3.32
C GLN A 69 -5.42 8.69 -3.87
N SER A 70 -5.34 7.66 -3.02
CA SER A 70 -5.45 6.26 -3.43
C SER A 70 -6.78 5.66 -2.98
N PHE A 71 -7.42 4.91 -3.87
CA PHE A 71 -8.73 4.28 -3.64
C PHE A 71 -8.58 2.76 -3.45
N SER A 72 -9.60 2.13 -2.88
CA SER A 72 -9.59 0.68 -2.67
C SER A 72 -9.68 -0.04 -4.02
N PRO A 73 -8.95 -1.15 -4.24
CA PRO A 73 -9.21 -2.03 -5.38
C PRO A 73 -10.64 -2.60 -5.39
N GLU A 74 -11.30 -2.63 -4.23
CA GLU A 74 -12.68 -3.10 -4.06
C GLU A 74 -13.72 -2.04 -4.42
N ASP A 75 -13.31 -0.77 -4.59
CA ASP A 75 -14.18 0.28 -5.08
C ASP A 75 -14.58 -0.05 -6.52
N LYS A 76 -15.87 -0.30 -6.76
CA LYS A 76 -16.44 -0.42 -8.11
C LYS A 76 -16.48 0.96 -8.78
N THR A 77 -15.32 1.46 -9.18
CA THR A 77 -15.15 2.83 -9.70
C THR A 77 -14.40 2.85 -11.03
N THR A 78 -14.58 3.93 -11.78
CA THR A 78 -13.92 4.14 -13.07
C THR A 78 -12.82 5.19 -12.94
N PRO A 79 -11.78 5.17 -13.80
CA PRO A 79 -10.77 6.21 -13.83
C PRO A 79 -11.35 7.63 -13.94
N GLU A 80 -12.46 7.79 -14.64
CA GLU A 80 -13.17 9.06 -14.82
C GLU A 80 -13.77 9.56 -13.50
N ILE A 81 -14.45 8.70 -12.72
CA ILE A 81 -14.98 9.04 -11.40
C ILE A 81 -13.84 9.43 -10.45
N ILE A 82 -12.75 8.66 -10.48
CA ILE A 82 -11.57 8.97 -9.66
C ILE A 82 -10.95 10.30 -10.07
N ASN A 83 -10.90 10.62 -11.36
CA ASN A 83 -10.41 11.90 -11.84
C ASN A 83 -11.28 13.07 -11.36
N GLU A 84 -12.61 12.94 -11.45
CA GLU A 84 -13.56 13.95 -10.96
C GLU A 84 -13.47 14.14 -9.44
N ALA A 85 -13.35 13.05 -8.67
CA ALA A 85 -13.10 13.13 -7.23
C ALA A 85 -11.80 13.90 -6.92
N GLY A 86 -10.76 13.71 -7.74
CA GLY A 86 -9.52 14.45 -7.64
C GLY A 86 -9.67 15.94 -7.96
N LYS A 87 -10.48 16.30 -8.97
CA LYS A 87 -10.79 17.70 -9.29
C LYS A 87 -11.53 18.40 -8.16
N LYS A 88 -12.56 17.76 -7.59
CA LYS A 88 -13.28 18.29 -6.43
C LYS A 88 -12.37 18.48 -5.23
N LEU A 89 -11.44 17.55 -4.98
CA LEU A 89 -10.48 17.70 -3.88
C LEU A 89 -9.65 19.00 -4.01
N LEU A 90 -9.33 19.43 -5.24
CA LEU A 90 -8.58 20.66 -5.51
C LEU A 90 -9.39 21.94 -5.32
N GLU A 91 -10.70 21.86 -5.10
CA GLU A 91 -11.55 22.99 -4.75
C GLU A 91 -11.39 23.41 -3.28
N HIS A 92 -10.79 22.55 -2.45
CA HIS A 92 -10.53 22.85 -1.05
C HIS A 92 -9.65 24.10 -0.87
N GLU A 93 -9.94 24.90 0.15
CA GLU A 93 -9.34 26.23 0.36
C GLU A 93 -7.80 26.21 0.45
N ILE A 94 -7.21 25.12 0.93
CA ILE A 94 -5.73 24.96 1.03
C ILE A 94 -5.01 25.03 -0.33
N PHE A 95 -5.73 24.81 -1.44
CA PHE A 95 -5.19 24.88 -2.80
C PHE A 95 -5.49 26.22 -3.46
N LYS A 96 -6.23 27.12 -2.79
CA LYS A 96 -6.58 28.44 -3.32
C LYS A 96 -5.30 29.23 -3.64
N ASN A 97 -5.27 29.82 -4.84
CA ASN A 97 -4.14 30.60 -5.37
C ASN A 97 -2.85 29.79 -5.59
N PHE A 98 -2.91 28.46 -5.56
CA PHE A 98 -1.78 27.59 -5.89
C PHE A 98 -2.07 26.81 -7.14
N GLN A 99 -1.07 26.75 -8.01
CA GLN A 99 -1.15 25.99 -9.24
C GLN A 99 -0.91 24.51 -8.93
N VAL A 100 -1.74 23.62 -9.48
CA VAL A 100 -1.64 22.18 -9.25
C VAL A 100 -1.83 21.43 -10.56
N VAL A 101 -0.92 20.54 -10.91
CA VAL A 101 -1.14 19.58 -12.00
C VAL A 101 -1.45 18.21 -11.42
N HIS A 102 -2.43 17.53 -12.01
CA HIS A 102 -2.87 16.21 -11.54
C HIS A 102 -3.08 15.22 -12.68
N ALA A 103 -2.99 13.93 -12.33
CA ALA A 103 -3.23 12.82 -13.24
C ALA A 103 -3.77 11.61 -12.49
N THR A 104 -4.74 10.91 -13.08
CA THR A 104 -5.23 9.63 -12.58
C THR A 104 -4.44 8.49 -13.20
N HIS A 105 -3.87 7.63 -12.37
CA HIS A 105 -3.04 6.49 -12.79
C HIS A 105 -3.88 5.22 -12.86
N ILE A 106 -3.75 4.52 -13.99
CA ILE A 106 -4.49 3.30 -14.36
C ILE A 106 -3.57 2.09 -14.57
N ASP A 107 -2.27 2.24 -14.28
CA ASP A 107 -1.23 1.21 -14.47
C ASP A 107 -1.14 0.18 -13.34
N ARG A 108 -1.98 0.30 -12.31
CA ARG A 108 -1.98 -0.57 -11.13
C ARG A 108 -3.37 -1.16 -10.86
N LYS A 109 -3.41 -2.22 -10.05
CA LYS A 109 -4.67 -2.84 -9.58
C LYS A 109 -5.60 -1.86 -8.85
N HIS A 110 -5.09 -0.77 -8.29
CA HIS A 110 -5.89 0.30 -7.68
C HIS A 110 -5.72 1.62 -8.43
N LEU A 111 -6.85 2.31 -8.62
CA LEU A 111 -6.88 3.65 -9.16
C LEU A 111 -6.41 4.65 -8.11
N HIS A 112 -5.65 5.66 -8.56
CA HIS A 112 -5.14 6.69 -7.68
C HIS A 112 -4.85 7.97 -8.45
N ASN A 113 -5.05 9.11 -7.79
CA ASN A 113 -4.69 10.42 -8.32
C ASN A 113 -3.30 10.81 -7.81
N HIS A 114 -2.52 11.41 -8.70
CA HIS A 114 -1.27 12.09 -8.40
C HIS A 114 -1.47 13.60 -8.52
N PHE A 115 -0.92 14.37 -7.57
CA PHE A 115 -0.99 15.82 -7.57
C PHE A 115 0.39 16.44 -7.34
N ILE A 116 0.76 17.41 -8.16
CA ILE A 116 1.97 18.22 -8.00
C ILE A 116 1.59 19.68 -7.83
N ILE A 117 1.83 20.22 -6.63
CA ILE A 117 1.51 21.60 -6.25
C ILE A 117 2.74 22.49 -6.44
N ASN A 118 2.56 23.65 -7.04
CA ASN A 118 3.51 24.75 -6.98
C ASN A 118 3.60 25.28 -5.53
N THR A 119 4.77 25.25 -4.91
CA THR A 119 4.90 25.74 -3.52
C THR A 119 4.75 27.25 -3.35
N VAL A 120 4.59 28.03 -4.42
CA VAL A 120 4.48 29.49 -4.36
C VAL A 120 3.11 29.89 -4.88
N SER A 121 2.39 30.68 -4.08
CA SER A 121 1.09 31.22 -4.50
C SER A 121 1.30 32.19 -5.66
N GLN A 122 0.50 32.04 -6.72
CA GLN A 122 0.55 32.92 -7.89
C GLN A 122 0.02 34.34 -7.61
N VAL A 123 -0.69 34.53 -6.50
CA VAL A 123 -1.30 35.82 -6.15
C VAL A 123 -0.41 36.62 -5.21
N ASN A 124 0.07 36.01 -4.12
CA ASN A 124 0.76 36.74 -3.05
C ASN A 124 2.19 36.24 -2.79
N GLY A 125 2.67 35.27 -3.56
CA GLY A 125 4.01 34.69 -3.41
C GLY A 125 4.23 33.92 -2.10
N LYS A 126 3.23 33.75 -1.22
CA LYS A 126 3.40 32.98 0.02
C LYS A 126 3.70 31.52 -0.31
N LYS A 127 4.49 30.88 0.58
CA LYS A 127 4.82 29.46 0.41
C LYS A 127 3.65 28.61 0.89
N TRP A 128 3.37 27.53 0.17
CA TRP A 128 2.37 26.55 0.58
C TRP A 128 2.77 25.89 1.90
N GLN A 129 1.82 25.83 2.83
CA GLN A 129 1.98 25.24 4.16
C GLN A 129 0.79 24.33 4.43
N LEU A 130 1.00 23.32 5.28
CA LEU A 130 -0.08 22.44 5.74
C LEU A 130 0.18 22.07 7.19
N SER A 131 -0.71 22.54 8.07
CA SER A 131 -0.76 22.14 9.47
C SER A 131 -1.41 20.77 9.63
N ALA A 132 -1.23 20.16 10.80
CA ALA A 132 -1.90 18.90 11.13
C ALA A 132 -3.43 19.02 11.11
N LYS A 133 -3.96 20.17 11.53
CA LYS A 133 -5.41 20.46 11.51
C LYS A 133 -5.94 20.57 10.09
N GLU A 134 -5.25 21.31 9.21
CA GLU A 134 -5.64 21.43 7.80
C GLU A 134 -5.52 20.09 7.06
N LEU A 135 -4.54 19.24 7.42
CA LEU A 135 -4.45 17.88 6.89
C LEU A 135 -5.65 17.02 7.33
N GLU A 136 -6.10 17.13 8.58
CA GLU A 136 -7.28 16.42 9.08
C GLU A 136 -8.55 16.90 8.35
N MET A 137 -8.72 18.21 8.17
CA MET A 137 -9.83 18.78 7.39
C MET A 137 -9.81 18.31 5.93
N LEU A 138 -8.64 18.28 5.28
CA LEU A 138 -8.52 17.79 3.91
C LEU A 138 -8.89 16.31 3.78
N LYS A 139 -8.56 15.48 4.79
CA LYS A 139 -8.96 14.07 4.81
C LYS A 139 -10.47 13.92 4.96
N GLN A 140 -11.07 14.68 5.88
CA GLN A 140 -12.53 14.71 6.06
C GLN A 140 -13.24 15.12 4.77
N TYR A 141 -12.73 16.16 4.10
CA TYR A 141 -13.27 16.58 2.81
C TYR A 141 -13.10 15.52 1.71
N SER A 142 -11.96 14.81 1.69
CA SER A 142 -11.78 13.66 0.79
C SER A 142 -12.76 12.52 1.08
N ASP A 143 -13.10 12.29 2.35
CA ASP A 143 -14.08 11.27 2.73
C ASP A 143 -15.51 11.70 2.34
N GLU A 144 -15.87 12.98 2.47
CA GLU A 144 -17.13 13.53 1.98
C GLU A 144 -17.27 13.36 0.46
N ILE A 145 -16.21 13.64 -0.31
CA ILE A 145 -16.17 13.39 -1.75
C ILE A 145 -16.38 11.90 -2.04
N CYS A 146 -15.76 11.01 -1.26
CA CYS A 146 -15.98 9.57 -1.42
C CYS A 146 -17.45 9.18 -1.20
N LYS A 147 -18.17 9.84 -0.27
CA LYS A 147 -19.61 9.59 -0.02
C LYS A 147 -20.42 9.98 -1.24
N GLU A 148 -20.13 11.14 -1.81
CA GLU A 148 -20.86 11.67 -2.96
C GLU A 148 -20.76 10.74 -4.19
N PHE A 149 -19.60 10.11 -4.39
CA PHE A 149 -19.36 9.18 -5.50
C PHE A 149 -19.66 7.70 -5.16
N ASN A 150 -20.32 7.42 -4.03
CA ASN A 150 -20.61 6.05 -3.55
C ASN A 150 -19.36 5.15 -3.47
N LEU A 151 -18.22 5.73 -3.10
CA LEU A 151 -16.96 5.01 -2.88
C LEU A 151 -16.90 4.49 -1.45
N ILE A 152 -16.18 3.38 -1.24
CA ILE A 152 -16.08 2.73 0.06
C ILE A 152 -15.37 3.66 1.04
N ILE A 153 -16.07 3.98 2.13
CA ILE A 153 -15.51 4.66 3.29
C ILE A 153 -15.48 3.64 4.41
N VAL A 154 -14.31 3.48 5.01
CA VAL A 154 -14.18 2.62 6.18
C VAL A 154 -14.36 3.54 7.37
N ASP A 155 -15.46 3.41 8.10
CA ASP A 155 -15.60 4.01 9.42
C ASP A 155 -14.64 3.27 10.37
N GLY A 156 -13.42 3.79 10.47
CA GLY A 156 -12.36 3.21 11.29
C GLY A 156 -11.67 4.30 12.09
N GLU A 157 -11.69 4.16 13.42
CA GLU A 157 -11.03 5.05 14.37
C GLU A 157 -9.61 5.45 13.92
N LYS A 158 -9.28 6.74 14.11
CA LYS A 158 -8.02 7.43 13.77
C LYS A 158 -6.81 6.50 13.63
N GLY A 159 -6.60 5.98 12.41
CA GLY A 159 -5.53 5.05 12.10
C GLY A 159 -4.15 5.68 12.27
N ASN A 160 -3.30 5.06 13.09
CA ASN A 160 -1.94 5.48 13.37
C ASN A 160 -1.08 5.60 12.10
N TYR A 161 -0.42 6.75 11.94
CA TYR A 161 0.58 7.05 10.90
C TYR A 161 1.66 5.96 10.80
N LYS A 162 1.66 5.19 9.70
CA LYS A 162 2.76 4.25 9.37
C LYS A 162 3.95 5.02 8.80
N LYS A 163 5.14 4.83 9.37
CA LYS A 163 6.36 5.49 8.90
C LYS A 163 6.73 4.96 7.50
N ARG A 164 7.08 5.85 6.57
CA ARG A 164 7.46 5.54 5.17
C ARG A 164 8.50 4.42 4.99
N GLY A 165 9.38 4.20 5.97
CA GLY A 165 10.32 3.08 5.95
C GLY A 165 9.64 1.72 5.96
N GLU A 166 8.51 1.58 6.66
CA GLU A 166 7.71 0.36 6.69
C GLU A 166 6.95 0.15 5.37
N TYR A 167 6.46 1.23 4.74
CA TYR A 167 5.79 1.16 3.44
C TYR A 167 6.75 0.79 2.31
N ARG A 168 7.94 1.42 2.26
CA ARG A 168 8.98 1.09 1.25
C ARG A 168 9.52 -0.32 1.41
N ALA A 169 9.64 -0.81 2.64
CA ALA A 169 10.10 -2.17 2.90
C ALA A 169 9.01 -3.22 2.63
N GLY A 170 7.72 -2.87 2.79
CA GLY A 170 6.59 -3.66 2.32
C GLY A 170 6.54 -3.75 0.79
N SER A 171 6.82 -2.66 0.07
CA SER A 171 6.88 -2.67 -1.40
C SER A 171 8.14 -3.35 -1.99
N LYS A 172 9.15 -3.66 -1.16
CA LYS A 172 10.36 -4.39 -1.56
C LYS A 172 10.44 -5.82 -1.02
N GLY A 173 9.42 -6.30 -0.30
CA GLY A 173 9.41 -7.66 0.26
C GLY A 173 10.62 -7.97 1.15
N GLN A 174 11.22 -6.97 1.80
CA GLN A 174 12.46 -7.14 2.57
C GLN A 174 12.42 -6.33 3.86
N SER A 175 11.50 -6.69 4.75
CA SER A 175 11.49 -6.20 6.13
C SER A 175 11.36 -7.37 7.08
N TRP A 176 12.23 -7.46 8.07
CA TRP A 176 12.12 -8.44 9.15
C TRP A 176 10.75 -8.40 9.86
N LYS A 177 10.07 -7.25 9.86
CA LYS A 177 8.69 -7.17 10.39
C LYS A 177 7.65 -7.79 9.47
N TYR A 178 7.86 -7.69 8.16
CA TYR A 178 6.99 -8.30 7.17
C TYR A 178 7.18 -9.81 7.15
N GLU A 179 8.43 -10.26 7.22
CA GLU A 179 8.77 -11.67 7.38
C GLU A 179 8.12 -12.25 8.64
N LEU A 180 8.23 -11.56 9.78
CA LEU A 180 7.56 -11.95 11.02
C LEU A 180 6.04 -11.98 10.86
N PHE A 181 5.45 -11.01 10.17
CA PHE A 181 4.01 -11.01 9.89
C PHE A 181 3.58 -12.24 9.09
N LEU A 182 4.35 -12.61 8.06
CA LEU A 182 4.08 -13.81 7.26
C LEU A 182 4.21 -15.08 8.11
N ALA A 183 5.27 -15.20 8.91
CA ALA A 183 5.45 -16.32 9.82
C ALA A 183 4.26 -16.48 10.78
N VAL A 184 3.86 -15.39 11.45
CA VAL A 184 2.71 -15.39 12.36
C VAL A 184 1.41 -15.73 11.62
N ARG A 185 1.21 -15.21 10.40
CA ARG A 185 0.01 -15.49 9.59
C ARG A 185 -0.06 -16.95 9.17
N GLU A 186 1.04 -17.54 8.70
CA GLU A 186 1.04 -18.94 8.28
C GLU A 186 0.90 -19.89 9.46
N CYS A 187 1.59 -19.62 10.59
CA CYS A 187 1.41 -20.40 11.81
C CYS A 187 -0.01 -20.28 12.36
N LYS A 188 -0.63 -19.09 12.28
CA LYS A 188 -2.03 -18.90 12.69
C LYS A 188 -2.97 -19.88 11.98
N TRP A 189 -2.78 -20.10 10.67
CA TRP A 189 -3.62 -20.97 9.85
C TRP A 189 -3.14 -22.41 9.75
N SER A 190 -2.10 -22.78 10.50
CA SER A 190 -1.54 -24.12 10.54
C SER A 190 -1.54 -24.71 11.96
N SER A 191 -2.26 -24.07 12.89
CA SER A 191 -2.31 -24.46 14.30
C SER A 191 -3.74 -24.55 14.80
N ARG A 192 -4.01 -25.55 15.65
CA ARG A 192 -5.30 -25.81 16.29
C ARG A 192 -5.35 -25.41 17.77
N SER A 193 -4.19 -25.07 18.32
CA SER A 193 -4.04 -24.67 19.72
C SER A 193 -2.94 -23.62 19.87
N LYS A 194 -2.89 -23.00 21.05
CA LYS A 194 -1.82 -22.07 21.43
C LYS A 194 -0.47 -22.79 21.43
N GLU A 195 -0.45 -24.02 21.91
CA GLU A 195 0.74 -24.87 22.04
C GLU A 195 1.30 -25.20 20.66
N GLU A 196 0.45 -25.63 19.71
CA GLU A 196 0.84 -25.86 18.32
C GLU A 196 1.35 -24.59 17.63
N PHE A 197 0.72 -23.45 17.89
CA PHE A 197 1.16 -22.18 17.32
C PHE A 197 2.58 -21.80 17.79
N ILE A 198 2.86 -22.00 19.08
CA ILE A 198 4.19 -21.74 19.63
C ILE A 198 5.21 -22.71 19.01
N ASP A 199 4.92 -24.01 18.95
CA ASP A 199 5.79 -25.02 18.31
C ASP A 199 6.06 -24.69 16.84
N ASN A 200 5.02 -24.34 16.07
CA ASN A 200 5.16 -23.94 14.67
C ASN A 200 6.03 -22.69 14.50
N MET A 201 5.86 -21.68 15.35
CA MET A 201 6.71 -20.48 15.33
C MET A 201 8.17 -20.79 15.70
N GLU A 202 8.39 -21.68 16.67
CA GLU A 202 9.73 -22.13 17.09
C GLU A 202 10.44 -22.92 15.99
N ARG A 203 9.73 -23.76 15.24
CA ARG A 203 10.25 -24.45 14.05
C ARG A 203 10.69 -23.49 12.95
N LEU A 204 10.05 -22.32 12.85
CA LEU A 204 10.48 -21.22 11.98
C LEU A 204 11.62 -20.36 12.57
N GLY A 205 12.11 -20.69 13.78
CA GLY A 205 13.20 -20.00 14.47
C GLY A 205 12.77 -18.78 15.28
N TYR A 206 11.47 -18.55 15.47
CA TYR A 206 10.95 -17.42 16.25
C TYR A 206 10.62 -17.85 17.69
N LYS A 207 10.97 -17.02 18.66
CA LYS A 207 10.53 -17.22 20.05
C LYS A 207 9.23 -16.47 20.31
N VAL A 208 8.30 -17.10 21.03
CA VAL A 208 6.98 -16.54 21.34
C VAL A 208 6.80 -16.40 22.85
N ASP A 209 6.76 -15.17 23.35
CA ASP A 209 6.38 -14.87 24.73
C ASP A 209 4.85 -14.65 24.78
N TRP A 210 4.08 -15.72 25.06
CA TRP A 210 2.62 -15.67 25.24
C TRP A 210 2.23 -16.12 26.65
N THR A 211 2.16 -15.16 27.58
CA THR A 211 1.79 -15.41 28.98
C THR A 211 0.49 -14.68 29.34
N GLU A 212 -0.25 -15.16 30.35
CA GLU A 212 -1.54 -14.55 30.73
C GLU A 212 -1.38 -13.23 31.48
N GLU A 213 -0.25 -13.03 32.16
CA GLU A 213 0.04 -11.81 32.91
C GLU A 213 0.34 -10.61 32.00
N ARG A 214 0.57 -10.85 30.70
CA ARG A 214 0.91 -9.81 29.72
C ARG A 214 -0.20 -9.63 28.70
N LYS A 215 -0.61 -8.36 28.52
CA LYS A 215 -1.61 -7.95 27.51
C LYS A 215 -1.23 -8.29 26.06
N TYR A 216 0.06 -8.33 25.73
CA TYR A 216 0.53 -8.49 24.36
C TYR A 216 1.49 -9.67 24.24
N ILE A 217 1.31 -10.46 23.17
CA ILE A 217 2.27 -11.48 22.76
C ILE A 217 3.51 -10.79 22.19
N THR A 218 4.70 -11.22 22.62
CA THR A 218 5.96 -10.70 22.08
C THR A 218 6.65 -11.78 21.26
N PHE A 219 6.91 -11.48 20.00
CA PHE A 219 7.68 -12.32 19.10
C PHE A 219 9.13 -11.84 19.06
N THR A 220 10.08 -12.77 19.07
CA THR A 220 11.51 -12.49 18.89
C THR A 220 12.01 -13.20 17.64
N THR A 221 12.57 -12.45 16.69
CA THR A 221 13.16 -13.03 15.46
C THR A 221 14.43 -13.84 15.76
N PRO A 222 14.88 -14.72 14.85
CA PRO A 222 16.15 -15.43 15.00
C PRO A 222 17.35 -14.51 15.32
N GLU A 223 17.35 -13.28 14.79
CA GLU A 223 18.40 -12.28 15.05
C GLU A 223 18.14 -11.41 16.29
N GLY A 224 17.23 -11.82 17.18
CA GLY A 224 16.99 -11.18 18.48
C GLY A 224 16.09 -9.95 18.45
N LYS A 225 15.45 -9.61 17.32
CA LYS A 225 14.57 -8.43 17.24
C LYS A 225 13.20 -8.73 17.84
N LYS A 226 12.73 -7.88 18.75
CA LYS A 226 11.43 -8.05 19.41
C LYS A 226 10.31 -7.24 18.75
N CYS A 227 9.15 -7.85 18.58
CA CYS A 227 7.94 -7.20 18.08
C CYS A 227 6.70 -7.72 18.83
N ARG A 228 5.86 -6.80 19.29
CA ARG A 228 4.57 -7.15 19.92
C ARG A 228 3.50 -7.37 18.85
N ASN A 229 2.59 -8.30 19.09
CA ASN A 229 1.46 -8.60 18.20
C ASN A 229 0.67 -7.37 17.74
N ARG A 230 0.42 -6.38 18.62
CA ARG A 230 -0.25 -5.11 18.27
C ARG A 230 0.43 -4.28 17.16
N LYS A 231 1.67 -4.60 16.81
CA LYS A 231 2.43 -3.94 15.73
C LYS A 231 2.35 -4.70 14.40
N LEU A 232 1.76 -5.89 14.39
CA LEU A 232 1.38 -6.61 13.18
C LEU A 232 0.09 -5.98 12.64
N TYR A 233 -0.11 -5.99 11.33
CA TYR A 233 -1.25 -5.32 10.71
C TYR A 233 -2.05 -6.30 9.83
N PRO A 234 -3.39 -6.30 9.93
CA PRO A 234 -4.21 -5.50 10.85
C PRO A 234 -4.10 -6.00 12.31
N PRO A 235 -3.89 -5.13 13.33
CA PRO A 235 -3.64 -5.56 14.72
C PRO A 235 -4.74 -6.43 15.31
N GLU A 236 -5.97 -6.21 14.88
CA GLU A 236 -7.19 -6.88 15.32
C GLU A 236 -7.16 -8.38 14.99
N GLN A 237 -6.46 -8.77 13.91
CA GLN A 237 -6.33 -10.18 13.52
C GLN A 237 -5.26 -10.94 14.32
N PHE A 238 -4.47 -10.25 15.14
CA PHE A 238 -3.35 -10.82 15.89
C PHE A 238 -3.48 -10.60 17.40
N THR A 239 -4.67 -10.23 17.90
CA THR A 239 -4.95 -10.25 19.33
C THR A 239 -4.92 -11.69 19.86
N LYS A 240 -4.85 -11.88 21.19
CA LYS A 240 -4.87 -13.24 21.76
C LYS A 240 -6.18 -13.92 21.39
N GLU A 241 -7.28 -13.18 21.48
CA GLU A 241 -8.64 -13.60 21.21
C GLU A 241 -8.79 -14.01 19.73
N ALA A 242 -8.33 -13.18 18.80
CA ALA A 242 -8.42 -13.48 17.36
C ALA A 242 -7.51 -14.62 16.89
N LEU A 243 -6.46 -14.96 17.67
CA LEU A 243 -5.65 -16.14 17.43
C LEU A 243 -6.34 -17.39 17.97
N ILE A 244 -6.88 -17.33 19.19
CA ILE A 244 -7.66 -18.43 19.79
C ILE A 244 -8.88 -18.77 18.91
N GLU A 245 -9.64 -17.78 18.46
CA GLU A 245 -10.77 -17.98 17.54
C GLU A 245 -10.35 -18.69 16.25
N ALA A 246 -9.20 -18.30 15.67
CA ALA A 246 -8.70 -18.96 14.48
C ALA A 246 -8.28 -20.41 14.73
N PHE A 247 -7.72 -20.70 15.91
CA PHE A 247 -7.38 -22.07 16.31
C PHE A 247 -8.62 -22.94 16.48
N GLU A 248 -9.70 -22.38 17.03
CA GLU A 248 -11.01 -23.05 17.12
C GLU A 248 -11.59 -23.33 15.73
N ILE A 249 -11.56 -22.35 14.82
CA ILE A 249 -12.00 -22.53 13.43
C ILE A 249 -11.17 -23.62 12.73
N ASN A 250 -9.85 -23.58 12.85
CA ASN A 250 -8.97 -24.60 12.26
C ASN A 250 -9.28 -25.99 12.84
N SER A 251 -9.61 -26.05 14.13
CA SER A 251 -9.99 -27.30 14.79
C SER A 251 -11.30 -27.88 14.30
N GLN A 252 -12.20 -27.06 13.78
CA GLN A 252 -13.48 -27.52 13.22
C GLN A 252 -13.39 -27.82 11.72
N ALA A 253 -12.54 -27.08 11.00
CA ALA A 253 -12.53 -27.06 9.54
C ALA A 253 -11.51 -28.00 8.88
N ALA A 254 -10.42 -28.38 9.57
CA ALA A 254 -9.30 -29.11 8.95
C ALA A 254 -8.85 -30.32 9.78
N ASP A 255 -8.41 -31.37 9.08
CA ASP A 255 -7.76 -32.52 9.71
C ASP A 255 -6.36 -32.12 10.22
N GLU A 256 -5.95 -32.63 11.37
CA GLU A 256 -4.64 -32.38 11.98
C GLU A 256 -3.50 -32.69 11.00
N LYS A 257 -3.67 -33.79 10.25
CA LYS A 257 -2.71 -34.22 9.24
C LYS A 257 -2.56 -33.21 8.11
N GLU A 258 -3.64 -32.54 7.71
CA GLU A 258 -3.62 -31.54 6.63
C GLU A 258 -2.86 -30.28 7.06
N LEU A 259 -3.13 -29.77 8.27
CA LEU A 259 -2.44 -28.60 8.82
C LEU A 259 -0.95 -28.87 9.03
N LYS A 260 -0.62 -30.08 9.50
CA LYS A 260 0.77 -30.52 9.64
C LYS A 260 1.49 -30.59 8.29
N ASN A 261 0.86 -31.18 7.28
CA ASN A 261 1.42 -31.23 5.92
C ASN A 261 1.65 -29.82 5.35
N ARG A 262 0.73 -28.88 5.60
CA ARG A 262 0.88 -27.48 5.20
C ARG A 262 2.11 -26.84 5.85
N MET A 263 2.31 -27.07 7.14
CA MET A 263 3.47 -26.56 7.86
C MET A 263 4.78 -27.18 7.35
N ASP A 264 4.82 -28.49 7.15
CA ASP A 264 5.99 -29.22 6.65
C ASP A 264 6.39 -28.77 5.24
N LEU A 265 5.40 -28.46 4.39
CA LEU A 265 5.62 -27.88 3.06
C LEU A 265 6.30 -26.50 3.17
N ILE A 266 5.82 -25.64 4.07
CA ILE A 266 6.41 -24.31 4.30
C ILE A 266 7.86 -24.44 4.78
N LEU A 267 8.12 -25.33 5.74
CA LEU A 267 9.47 -25.57 6.26
C LEU A 267 10.42 -26.06 5.16
N THR A 268 9.95 -26.98 4.32
CA THR A 268 10.72 -27.52 3.20
C THR A 268 11.03 -26.43 2.17
N MET A 269 10.05 -25.59 1.83
CA MET A 269 10.25 -24.44 0.94
C MET A 269 11.26 -23.43 1.51
N ILE A 270 11.21 -23.15 2.82
CA ILE A 270 12.19 -22.29 3.50
C ILE A 270 13.59 -22.89 3.42
N GLN A 271 13.74 -24.19 3.64
CA GLN A 271 15.03 -24.89 3.57
C GLN A 271 15.62 -24.86 2.15
N MET A 272 14.81 -25.14 1.13
CA MET A 272 15.25 -25.06 -0.27
C MET A 272 15.75 -23.65 -0.62
N LEU A 273 15.01 -22.62 -0.23
CA LEU A 273 15.39 -21.22 -0.47
C LEU A 273 16.58 -20.74 0.36
N SER A 274 16.89 -21.41 1.47
CA SER A 274 18.04 -21.09 2.32
C SER A 274 19.31 -21.85 1.92
N GLY A 275 19.19 -22.91 1.12
CA GLY A 275 20.30 -23.74 0.63
C GLY A 275 20.96 -23.22 -0.65
N GLU A 276 20.26 -22.39 -1.44
CA GLU A 276 20.81 -21.75 -2.63
C GLU A 276 21.51 -20.43 -2.28
N ASP A 277 22.84 -20.46 -2.35
CA ASP A 277 23.76 -19.31 -2.48
C ASP A 277 24.21 -18.56 -1.20
N LYS A 278 25.45 -18.86 -0.77
CA LYS A 278 26.10 -18.24 0.41
C LYS A 278 26.55 -16.78 0.19
N ASN A 279 26.28 -16.18 -0.97
CA ASN A 279 26.89 -14.89 -1.33
C ASN A 279 25.94 -13.72 -1.66
N HIS A 280 24.65 -13.79 -1.32
CA HIS A 280 23.79 -12.60 -1.43
C HIS A 280 22.82 -12.42 -0.26
N LYS A 281 22.53 -11.15 0.08
CA LYS A 281 21.50 -10.71 1.05
C LYS A 281 20.06 -11.14 0.68
N GLN A 282 19.89 -12.05 -0.28
CA GLN A 282 18.64 -12.52 -0.84
C GLN A 282 18.02 -13.70 -0.06
N GLY A 283 18.81 -14.51 0.65
CA GLY A 283 18.31 -15.64 1.47
C GLY A 283 17.78 -15.27 2.87
N LYS A 284 17.66 -13.97 3.20
CA LYS A 284 17.33 -13.53 4.58
C LYS A 284 15.83 -13.59 4.93
N TYR A 285 14.95 -13.57 3.93
CA TYR A 285 13.49 -13.44 4.10
C TYR A 285 12.73 -14.42 3.18
N PRO A 286 12.82 -15.73 3.44
CA PRO A 286 12.28 -16.77 2.56
C PRO A 286 10.75 -16.70 2.39
N LEU A 287 9.98 -16.40 3.45
CA LEU A 287 8.52 -16.28 3.34
C LEU A 287 8.12 -15.08 2.48
N SER A 288 8.84 -13.97 2.60
CA SER A 288 8.61 -12.80 1.75
C SER A 288 8.88 -13.10 0.27
N MET A 289 9.87 -13.94 -0.03
CA MET A 289 10.19 -14.40 -1.38
C MET A 289 9.09 -15.31 -1.95
N LEU A 290 8.65 -16.30 -1.16
CA LEU A 290 7.57 -17.22 -1.53
C LEU A 290 6.27 -16.47 -1.85
N GLU A 291 5.88 -15.53 -0.97
CA GLU A 291 4.68 -14.73 -1.20
C GLU A 291 4.82 -13.85 -2.46
N GLY A 292 6.03 -13.32 -2.71
CA GLY A 292 6.34 -12.58 -3.93
C GLY A 292 6.24 -13.42 -5.21
N GLN A 293 6.72 -14.67 -5.19
CA GLN A 293 6.61 -15.62 -6.30
C GLN A 293 5.16 -16.02 -6.55
N ALA A 294 4.43 -16.44 -5.51
CA ALA A 294 3.01 -16.80 -5.62
C ALA A 294 2.15 -15.65 -6.17
N ARG A 295 2.45 -14.39 -5.80
CA ARG A 295 1.77 -13.22 -6.36
C ARG A 295 2.07 -13.01 -7.85
N LYS A 296 3.31 -13.29 -8.29
CA LYS A 296 3.68 -13.21 -9.71
C LYS A 296 3.01 -14.31 -10.51
N GLU A 297 3.00 -15.54 -10.01
CA GLU A 297 2.35 -16.68 -10.66
C GLU A 297 0.84 -16.48 -10.79
N ARG A 298 0.15 -16.06 -9.72
CA ARG A 298 -1.27 -15.71 -9.79
C ARG A 298 -1.54 -14.57 -10.77
N ALA A 299 -0.66 -13.56 -10.83
CA ALA A 299 -0.80 -12.49 -11.82
C ALA A 299 -0.60 -13.00 -13.27
N ILE A 300 0.30 -13.97 -13.47
CA ILE A 300 0.49 -14.65 -14.76
C ILE A 300 -0.75 -15.49 -15.12
N GLU A 301 -1.32 -16.23 -14.17
CA GLU A 301 -2.55 -17.01 -14.36
C GLU A 301 -3.78 -16.12 -14.63
N GLU A 302 -3.95 -15.05 -13.86
CA GLU A 302 -5.00 -14.04 -14.08
C GLU A 302 -4.86 -13.39 -15.47
N ALA A 303 -3.62 -13.14 -15.91
CA ALA A 303 -3.34 -12.59 -17.24
C ALA A 303 -3.56 -13.59 -18.39
N LYS A 304 -3.54 -14.90 -18.12
CA LYS A 304 -3.88 -15.94 -19.10
C LYS A 304 -5.39 -16.05 -19.36
N GLY A 305 -6.23 -15.38 -18.56
CA GLY A 305 -7.68 -15.45 -18.65
C GLY A 305 -8.23 -16.80 -18.13
N ARG A 306 -9.51 -16.82 -17.70
CA ARG A 306 -10.19 -18.09 -17.37
C ARG A 306 -10.14 -19.00 -18.60
N GLY A 307 -9.53 -20.17 -18.46
CA GLY A 307 -9.38 -21.15 -19.53
C GLY A 307 -10.72 -21.50 -20.19
N LEU A 308 -10.67 -21.75 -21.49
CA LEU A 308 -11.80 -22.22 -22.29
C LEU A 308 -12.49 -23.40 -21.59
N ASP A 309 -13.79 -23.27 -21.36
CA ASP A 309 -14.64 -24.37 -20.91
C ASP A 309 -14.79 -25.37 -22.06
N TRP A 310 -14.05 -26.47 -21.99
CA TRP A 310 -14.07 -27.54 -22.98
C TRP A 310 -15.36 -28.39 -22.96
N SER A 311 -16.37 -28.03 -22.16
CA SER A 311 -17.62 -28.79 -22.05
C SER A 311 -18.75 -28.36 -23.02
N ARG A 312 -18.47 -27.48 -24.00
CA ARG A 312 -19.46 -27.13 -25.04
C ARG A 312 -18.89 -27.21 -26.45
N GLY A 313 -19.27 -28.27 -27.18
CA GLY A 313 -19.30 -28.22 -28.64
C GLY A 313 -18.80 -29.45 -29.40
N SER A 314 -19.24 -30.67 -29.06
CA SER A 314 -19.37 -31.74 -30.06
C SER A 314 -20.82 -32.21 -30.07
N GLY A 315 -21.58 -31.76 -31.06
CA GLY A 315 -22.99 -32.13 -31.18
C GLY A 315 -23.68 -31.47 -32.36
N ASN A 316 -23.61 -32.15 -33.51
CA ASN A 316 -24.55 -32.14 -34.64
C ASN A 316 -25.01 -30.81 -35.24
N GLU A 317 -24.61 -30.60 -36.49
CA GLU A 317 -25.57 -30.20 -37.53
C GLU A 317 -25.57 -31.29 -38.62
N MET A 318 -26.73 -31.92 -38.78
CA MET A 318 -27.16 -32.57 -40.03
C MET A 318 -27.73 -31.50 -40.95
#